data_AF-A0A8T6ZE31-F1
#
_entry.id   AF-A0A8T6ZE31-F1
#
_cell.length_a   1.000
_cell.length_b   1.000
_cell.length_c   1.000
_cell.angle_alpha   90.00
_cell.angle_beta   90.00
_cell.angle_gamma   90.00
#
_symmetry.space_group_name_H-M   'P 1'
#
loop_
_entity.id
_entity.type
_entity.pdbx_description
1 polymer ?
#
loop_
_entity_poly.entity_id
_entity_poly.type
_entity_poly.pdbx_seq_one_letter_code
_entity_poly.pdbx_strand_id
1 'polypeptide(L)' 'MFSLQTKKHGAPLKRHGTPDEVAALVAFLSSDDSAFITGSEIAIDGGWAI' A
#
# COMPACT_ATOMS: atom_id res chain seq x y z
N MET A 1 16.89 -27.95 15.40
CA MET A 1 15.52 -27.45 15.53
C MET A 1 15.45 -26.06 14.91
N PHE A 2 15.48 -25.97 13.58
CA PHE A 2 15.36 -24.70 12.85
C PHE A 2 13.97 -24.69 12.20
N SER A 3 13.11 -23.78 12.64
CA SER A 3 11.82 -23.52 12.01
C SER A 3 12.07 -22.75 10.71
N LEU A 4 11.79 -23.36 9.56
CA LEU A 4 11.71 -22.66 8.29
C LEU A 4 10.46 -21.78 8.34
N GLN A 5 10.62 -20.48 8.62
CA GLN A 5 9.55 -19.51 8.44
C GLN A 5 9.12 -19.52 6.98
N THR A 6 7.91 -20.01 6.73
CA THR A 6 7.25 -19.95 5.43
C THR A 6 6.91 -18.48 5.16
N LYS A 7 7.69 -17.81 4.31
CA LYS A 7 7.27 -16.54 3.71
C LYS A 7 5.92 -16.79 3.02
N LYS A 8 4.84 -16.25 3.55
CA LYS A 8 3.53 -16.31 2.88
C LYS A 8 3.65 -15.48 1.62
N HIS A 9 3.51 -16.13 0.47
CA HIS A 9 3.55 -15.47 -0.83
C HIS A 9 2.22 -14.73 -1.00
N GLY A 10 2.28 -13.40 -1.08
CA GLY A 10 1.11 -12.52 -1.26
C GLY A 10 1.07 -11.35 -0.27
N ALA A 11 0.33 -10.29 -0.64
CA ALA A 11 0.15 -9.10 0.19
C ALA A 11 -0.30 -9.46 1.63
N PRO A 12 0.27 -8.85 2.68
CA PRO A 12 -0.15 -9.00 4.07
C PRO A 12 -1.65 -8.82 4.31
N LEU A 13 -2.32 -7.92 3.57
CA LEU A 13 -3.76 -7.71 3.67
C LEU A 13 -4.62 -8.87 3.14
N LYS A 14 -4.03 -9.89 2.49
CA LYS A 14 -4.69 -11.13 1.99
C LYS A 14 -5.96 -10.90 1.17
N ARG A 15 -6.07 -9.75 0.52
CA ARG A 15 -7.14 -9.42 -0.42
C ARG A 15 -6.61 -8.49 -1.50
N HIS A 16 -7.35 -8.39 -2.59
CA HIS A 16 -7.12 -7.33 -3.57
C HIS A 16 -7.59 -5.98 -3.01
N GLY A 17 -6.92 -4.92 -3.42
CA GLY A 17 -7.41 -3.56 -3.24
C GLY A 17 -8.65 -3.30 -4.10
N THR A 18 -9.45 -2.31 -3.71
CA THR A 18 -10.56 -1.82 -4.54
C THR A 18 -10.17 -0.53 -5.26
N PRO A 19 -10.85 -0.18 -6.37
CA PRO A 19 -10.65 1.12 -7.03
C PRO A 19 -10.85 2.31 -6.09
N ASP A 20 -11.77 2.21 -5.14
CA ASP A 20 -12.07 3.27 -4.18
C ASP A 20 -10.89 3.55 -3.24
N GLU A 21 -10.09 2.54 -2.90
CA GLU A 21 -8.89 2.73 -2.07
C GLU A 21 -7.83 3.55 -2.79
N VAL A 22 -7.64 3.30 -4.10
CA VAL A 22 -6.76 4.11 -4.95
C VAL A 22 -7.31 5.52 -5.08
N ALA A 23 -8.62 5.66 -5.33
CA ALA A 23 -9.28 6.96 -5.43
C ALA A 23 -9.15 7.77 -4.14
N ALA A 24 -9.23 7.13 -2.96
CA ALA A 24 -9.04 7.79 -1.67
C ALA A 24 -7.63 8.35 -1.51
N LEU A 25 -6.59 7.60 -1.90
CA LEU A 25 -5.21 8.10 -1.88
C LEU A 25 -5.04 9.27 -2.86
N VAL A 26 -5.59 9.16 -4.07
CA VAL A 26 -5.56 10.26 -5.06
C VAL A 26 -6.27 11.50 -4.52
N ALA A 27 -7.44 11.34 -3.89
CA ALA A 27 -8.20 12.43 -3.31
C ALA A 27 -7.41 13.13 -2.20
N PHE A 28 -6.75 12.36 -1.32
CA PHE A 28 -5.85 12.92 -0.31
C PHE A 28 -4.68 13.68 -0.95
N LEU A 29 -4.00 13.08 -1.93
CA LEU A 29 -2.85 13.71 -2.60
C LEU A 29 -3.23 14.95 -3.43
N SER A 30 -4.51 15.10 -3.75
CA SER A 30 -5.05 16.26 -4.45
C SER A 30 -5.61 17.33 -3.51
N SER A 31 -5.61 17.10 -2.19
CA SER A 31 -6.12 18.05 -1.21
C SER A 31 -5.01 18.92 -0.61
N ASP A 32 -5.41 19.97 0.11
CA ASP A 32 -4.48 20.85 0.83
C ASP A 32 -3.76 20.12 1.98
N ASP A 33 -4.31 19.01 2.47
CA ASP A 33 -3.72 18.23 3.57
C ASP A 33 -2.39 17.57 3.17
N SER A 34 -2.14 17.40 1.86
CA SER A 34 -0.89 16.88 1.32
C SER A 34 0.01 17.94 0.70
N ALA A 35 -0.19 19.23 0.99
CA ALA A 35 0.50 20.33 0.31
C ALA A 35 2.03 20.30 0.36
N PHE A 36 2.63 19.55 1.31
CA PHE A 36 4.08 19.39 1.43
C PHE A 36 4.61 18.04 0.90
N ILE A 37 3.74 17.20 0.34
CA ILE A 37 4.11 15.91 -0.24
C ILE A 37 4.34 16.10 -1.74
N THR A 38 5.59 15.93 -2.17
CA THR A 38 5.97 15.98 -3.58
C THR A 38 7.22 15.15 -3.84
N GLY A 39 7.40 14.68 -5.07
CA GLY A 39 8.56 13.88 -5.49
C GLY A 39 8.63 12.46 -4.91
N SER A 40 7.57 12.00 -4.26
CA SER A 40 7.51 10.70 -3.59
C SER A 40 6.70 9.68 -4.37
N GLU A 41 7.13 8.42 -4.31
CA GLU A 41 6.31 7.26 -4.70
C GLU A 41 5.61 6.70 -3.45
N ILE A 42 4.32 6.43 -3.55
CA ILE A 42 3.51 5.90 -2.43
C ILE A 42 2.89 4.58 -2.86
N ALA A 43 3.32 3.49 -2.24
CA ALA A 43 2.78 2.16 -2.50
C ALA A 43 1.37 2.01 -1.89
N ILE A 44 0.42 1.54 -2.70
CA ILE A 44 -0.94 1.19 -2.29
C ILE A 44 -1.30 -0.22 -2.77
N ASP A 45 -0.57 -1.21 -2.27
CA ASP A 45 -0.60 -2.60 -2.78
C ASP A 45 -0.95 -3.64 -1.71
N GLY A 46 -1.42 -3.18 -0.55
CA GLY A 46 -1.69 -4.03 0.60
C GLY A 46 -0.45 -4.69 1.22
N GLY A 47 0.73 -4.12 0.96
CA GLY A 47 2.03 -4.59 1.42
C GLY A 47 2.66 -5.64 0.51
N TRP A 48 2.26 -5.70 -0.76
CA TRP A 48 2.77 -6.71 -1.71
C TRP A 48 4.27 -6.57 -1.97
N ALA A 49 4.77 -5.34 -2.05
CA ALA A 49 6.16 -5.04 -2.39
C ALA A 49 7.17 -5.25 -1.25
N ILE A 50 6.73 -5.63 -0.03
CA ILE A 50 7.58 -5.72 1.18
C ILE A 50 7.59 -7.09 1.85
#